data_AF-A0A7X7WYV7-F1
#
_entry.id   AF-A0A7X7WYV7-F1
#
_cell.length_a   1.000
_cell.length_b   1.000
_cell.length_c   1.000
_cell.angle_alpha   90.00
_cell.angle_beta   90.00
_cell.angle_gamma   90.00
#
_symmetry.space_group_name_H-M   'P 1'
#
loop_
_entity.id
_entity.type
_entity.pdbx_description
1 polymer ?
#
loop_
_entity_poly.entity_id
_entity_poly.type
_entity_poly.pdbx_seq_one_letter_code
_entity_poly.pdbx_strand_id
1 'polypeptide(L)'
;MKIRNKIGYSIYILCFFLIAIMAQSCTKANEEFVHETNTISQMICKGSLSGGEYAGTIYEYNKKGELMTGSFTNDEINGGYGIIMFSIPESLRKDVDLTKVYIRATVTYDEMITPSLLGYHNISGDGIIITVKSGIGTTRQYRVRGVYE
;
A
#
# COMPACT_ATOMS: atom_id res chain seq x y z
N MET A 1 -14.65 57.17 29.60
CA MET A 1 -14.39 56.37 28.38
C MET A 1 -13.68 55.05 28.76
N LYS A 2 -14.40 54.04 29.29
CA LYS A 2 -13.79 52.77 29.79
C LYS A 2 -14.43 51.48 29.24
N ILE A 3 -15.40 51.61 28.32
CA ILE A 3 -16.23 50.49 27.84
C ILE A 3 -15.70 49.90 26.52
N ARG A 4 -14.95 50.68 25.70
CA ARG A 4 -14.47 50.25 24.37
C ARG A 4 -13.39 49.15 24.39
N ASN A 5 -12.57 49.04 25.45
CA ASN A 5 -11.46 48.07 25.48
C ASN A 5 -11.86 46.65 25.91
N LYS A 6 -13.01 46.47 26.59
CA LYS A 6 -13.51 45.14 26.98
C LYS A 6 -14.17 44.39 25.82
N ILE A 7 -14.83 45.13 24.91
CA ILE A 7 -15.54 44.57 23.75
C ILE A 7 -14.56 43.97 22.74
N GLY A 8 -13.41 44.63 22.51
CA GLY A 8 -12.36 44.11 21.62
C GLY A 8 -11.77 42.78 22.12
N TYR A 9 -11.44 42.69 23.42
CA TYR A 9 -10.89 41.45 24.00
C TYR A 9 -11.90 40.29 23.97
N SER A 10 -13.18 40.55 24.21
CA SER A 10 -14.23 39.52 24.09
C SER A 10 -14.41 39.01 22.65
N ILE A 11 -14.24 39.87 21.63
CA ILE A 11 -14.31 39.48 20.22
C ILE A 11 -13.11 38.61 19.83
N TYR A 12 -11.90 38.93 20.30
CA TYR A 12 -10.71 38.12 20.04
C TYR A 12 -10.79 36.73 20.67
N ILE A 13 -11.30 36.61 21.91
CA ILE A 13 -11.50 35.32 22.58
C ILE A 13 -12.55 34.48 21.85
N LEU A 14 -13.64 35.11 21.39
CA LEU A 14 -14.70 34.42 20.64
C LEU A 14 -14.20 33.91 19.27
N CYS A 15 -13.40 34.69 18.56
CA CYS A 15 -12.80 34.27 17.29
C CYS A 15 -11.79 33.12 17.47
N PHE A 16 -10.98 33.13 18.55
CA PHE A 16 -10.04 32.05 18.83
C PHE A 16 -10.77 30.74 19.17
N PHE A 17 -11.90 30.84 19.86
CA PHE A 17 -12.75 29.69 20.19
C PHE A 17 -13.43 29.09 18.94
N LEU A 18 -13.89 29.93 18.01
CA LEU A 18 -14.50 29.49 16.75
C LEU A 18 -13.51 28.77 15.82
N ILE A 19 -12.24 29.20 15.80
CA ILE A 19 -11.18 28.54 14.99
C ILE A 19 -10.82 27.17 15.58
N ALA A 20 -10.82 27.03 16.92
CA ALA A 20 -10.55 25.75 17.58
C ALA A 20 -11.63 24.69 17.31
N ILE A 21 -12.91 25.09 17.21
CA ILE A 21 -14.03 24.18 16.91
C ILE A 21 -13.93 23.67 15.46
N MET A 22 -13.49 24.52 14.52
CA MET A 22 -13.28 24.12 13.13
C MET A 22 -12.13 23.11 12.95
N ALA A 23 -11.11 23.15 13.81
CA ALA A 23 -10.01 22.18 13.81
C ALA A 23 -10.39 20.80 14.38
N GLN A 24 -11.50 20.70 15.14
CA GLN A 24 -12.02 19.43 15.65
C GLN A 24 -12.94 18.69 14.68
N SER A 25 -13.43 19.36 13.63
CA SER A 25 -14.22 18.73 12.55
C SER A 25 -13.39 18.00 11.49
N CYS A 26 -12.12 17.67 11.79
CA CYS A 26 -11.42 16.62 11.06
C CYS A 26 -12.00 15.27 11.51
N THR A 27 -13.23 15.00 11.09
CA THR A 27 -13.92 13.72 11.30
C THR A 27 -12.99 12.63 10.76
N LYS A 28 -12.47 11.80 11.67
CA LYS A 28 -11.73 10.59 11.29
C LYS A 28 -12.62 9.78 10.35
N ALA A 29 -12.02 9.12 9.35
CA ALA A 29 -12.76 8.25 8.44
C ALA A 29 -13.68 7.32 9.25
N ASN A 30 -14.92 7.15 8.80
CA ASN A 30 -15.88 6.27 9.47
C ASN A 30 -15.23 4.89 9.65
N GLU A 31 -15.12 4.43 10.90
CA GLU A 31 -14.43 3.18 11.29
C GLU A 31 -14.97 1.97 10.52
N GLU A 32 -16.22 2.03 10.06
CA GLU A 32 -16.87 0.99 9.24
C GLU A 32 -16.19 0.74 7.88
N PHE A 33 -15.40 1.68 7.35
CA PHE A 33 -14.75 1.56 6.03
C PHE A 33 -13.23 1.40 6.09
N VAL A 34 -12.65 1.28 7.28
CA VAL A 34 -11.19 1.15 7.45
C VAL A 34 -10.83 -0.32 7.62
N HIS A 35 -10.07 -0.87 6.67
CA HIS A 35 -9.64 -2.25 6.66
C HIS A 35 -8.29 -2.41 7.38
N GLU A 36 -8.16 -3.54 8.06
CA GLU A 36 -6.91 -3.94 8.70
C GLU A 36 -5.97 -4.68 7.75
N THR A 37 -6.51 -5.12 6.63
CA THR A 37 -5.82 -5.86 5.59
C THR A 37 -4.69 -5.01 5.02
N ASN A 38 -3.54 -5.66 4.79
CA ASN A 38 -2.40 -5.09 4.09
C ASN A 38 -1.83 -6.12 3.09
N THR A 39 -2.72 -6.93 2.51
CA THR A 39 -2.35 -8.09 1.69
C THR A 39 -2.61 -7.85 0.21
N ILE A 40 -1.72 -8.34 -0.65
CA ILE A 40 -1.92 -8.27 -2.10
C ILE A 40 -2.68 -9.51 -2.54
N SER A 41 -3.86 -9.32 -3.14
CA SER A 41 -4.70 -10.43 -3.63
C SER A 41 -4.26 -10.94 -5.00
N GLN A 42 -3.62 -10.09 -5.79
CA GLN A 42 -3.12 -10.42 -7.11
C GLN A 42 -2.01 -9.44 -7.50
N MET A 43 -1.00 -9.91 -8.24
CA MET A 43 -0.06 -9.03 -8.91
C MET A 43 0.17 -9.47 -10.36
N ILE A 44 0.26 -8.51 -11.27
CA ILE A 44 0.43 -8.70 -12.71
C ILE A 44 1.71 -8.01 -13.15
N CYS A 45 2.48 -8.65 -14.03
CA CYS A 45 3.65 -8.13 -14.71
C CYS A 45 3.37 -8.03 -16.21
N LYS A 46 3.86 -6.96 -16.86
CA LYS A 46 3.78 -6.74 -18.31
C LYS A 46 5.11 -6.19 -18.83
N GLY A 47 5.60 -6.72 -19.95
CA GLY A 47 6.76 -6.15 -20.64
C GLY A 47 6.48 -4.79 -21.30
N SER A 48 5.21 -4.54 -21.64
CA SER A 48 4.74 -3.27 -22.21
C SER A 48 3.26 -3.02 -21.87
N LEU A 49 2.76 -1.79 -22.02
CA LEU A 49 1.37 -1.45 -21.70
C LEU A 49 0.34 -2.26 -22.51
N SER A 50 0.67 -2.59 -23.76
CA SER A 50 -0.17 -3.38 -24.68
C SER A 50 0.24 -4.86 -24.78
N GLY A 51 1.27 -5.27 -24.04
CA GLY A 51 1.79 -6.64 -24.07
C GLY A 51 0.97 -7.62 -23.23
N GLY A 52 1.40 -8.89 -23.27
CA GLY A 52 0.84 -9.96 -22.44
C GLY A 52 0.96 -9.67 -20.94
N GLU A 53 0.03 -10.26 -20.19
CA GLU A 53 -0.06 -10.14 -18.74
C GLU A 53 0.36 -11.46 -18.08
N TYR A 54 1.28 -11.38 -17.12
CA TYR A 54 1.80 -12.53 -16.40
C TYR A 54 1.44 -12.38 -14.92
N ALA A 55 0.67 -13.33 -14.40
CA ALA A 55 0.28 -13.32 -12.99
C ALA A 55 1.44 -13.81 -12.10
N GLY A 56 1.67 -13.10 -11.00
CA GLY A 56 2.66 -13.48 -10.01
C GLY A 56 2.07 -14.49 -9.02
N THR A 57 2.89 -15.42 -8.55
CA THR A 57 2.57 -16.29 -7.42
C THR A 57 2.91 -15.57 -6.14
N ILE A 58 1.96 -15.51 -5.20
CA ILE A 58 2.09 -14.80 -3.93
C ILE A 58 2.30 -15.83 -2.82
N TYR A 59 3.38 -15.66 -2.07
CA TYR A 59 3.73 -16.47 -0.91
C TYR A 59 3.67 -15.59 0.33
N GLU A 60 2.82 -15.96 1.27
CA GLU A 60 2.61 -15.20 2.51
C GLU A 60 3.30 -15.90 3.67
N TYR A 61 4.10 -15.16 4.43
CA TYR A 61 4.80 -15.66 5.61
C TYR A 61 4.32 -14.92 6.84
N ASN A 62 4.15 -15.63 7.95
CA ASN A 62 3.84 -15.02 9.24
C ASN A 62 5.11 -14.48 9.93
N LYS A 63 4.95 -13.87 11.12
CA LYS A 63 6.06 -13.33 11.92
C LYS A 63 7.15 -14.33 12.31
N LYS A 64 6.85 -15.64 12.26
CA LYS A 64 7.81 -16.72 12.55
C LYS A 64 8.54 -17.19 11.29
N GLY A 65 8.21 -16.66 10.11
CA GLY A 65 8.75 -17.10 8.83
C GLY A 65 8.13 -18.39 8.32
N GLU A 66 6.95 -18.78 8.85
CA GLU A 66 6.22 -19.96 8.37
C GLU A 66 5.36 -19.57 7.17
N LEU A 67 5.41 -20.38 6.11
CA LEU A 67 4.57 -20.18 4.92
C LEU A 67 3.10 -20.46 5.28
N MET A 68 2.24 -19.50 5.00
CA MET A 68 0.80 -19.64 5.15
C MET A 68 0.22 -20.35 3.94
N THR A 69 -0.65 -21.33 4.20
CA THR A 69 -1.34 -22.12 3.17
C THR A 69 -2.83 -22.09 3.41
N GLY A 70 -3.62 -21.92 2.35
CA GLY A 70 -5.08 -21.79 2.46
C GLY A 70 -5.50 -20.42 2.98
N SER A 71 -6.67 -20.36 3.62
CA SER A 71 -7.19 -19.14 4.23
C SER A 71 -6.51 -18.86 5.57
N PHE A 72 -6.20 -17.59 5.83
CA PHE A 72 -5.62 -17.11 7.08
C PHE A 72 -6.28 -15.78 7.47
N THR A 73 -6.21 -15.45 8.74
CA THR A 73 -6.68 -14.19 9.31
C THR A 73 -5.58 -13.12 9.31
N ASN A 74 -5.97 -11.85 9.45
CA ASN A 74 -5.00 -10.75 9.59
C ASN A 74 -4.10 -10.93 10.81
N ASP A 75 -4.62 -11.44 11.92
CA ASP A 75 -3.86 -11.70 13.15
C ASP A 75 -2.77 -12.76 12.96
N GLU A 76 -3.07 -13.81 12.20
CA GLU A 76 -2.11 -14.90 11.94
C GLU A 76 -0.94 -14.43 11.08
N ILE A 77 -1.18 -13.52 10.14
CA ILE A 77 -0.15 -13.04 9.22
C ILE A 77 0.60 -11.81 9.76
N ASN A 78 0.03 -11.06 10.71
CA ASN A 78 0.57 -9.79 11.20
C ASN A 78 2.04 -9.90 11.67
N GLY A 79 2.85 -8.91 11.28
CA GLY A 79 4.30 -8.88 11.52
C GLY A 79 5.13 -9.80 10.62
N GLY A 80 4.49 -10.50 9.68
CA GLY A 80 5.16 -11.28 8.64
C GLY A 80 5.53 -10.49 7.39
N TYR A 81 5.81 -11.20 6.30
CA TYR A 81 6.20 -10.63 5.01
C TYR A 81 5.68 -11.48 3.85
N GLY A 82 5.68 -10.91 2.64
CA GLY A 82 5.31 -11.63 1.43
C GLY A 82 6.45 -11.73 0.41
N ILE A 83 6.37 -12.72 -0.46
CA ILE A 83 7.20 -12.85 -1.66
C ILE A 83 6.27 -13.00 -2.86
N ILE A 84 6.49 -12.20 -3.89
CA ILE A 84 5.75 -12.28 -5.15
C ILE A 84 6.73 -12.69 -6.24
N MET A 85 6.47 -13.85 -6.86
CA MET A 85 7.32 -14.40 -7.90
C MET A 85 6.62 -14.39 -9.25
N PHE A 86 7.24 -13.75 -10.23
CA PHE A 86 6.87 -13.83 -11.64
C PHE A 86 7.78 -14.83 -12.36
N SER A 87 7.23 -16.00 -12.64
CA SER A 87 7.83 -17.01 -13.49
C SER A 87 7.51 -16.71 -14.95
N ILE A 88 8.48 -16.21 -15.70
CA ILE A 88 8.34 -15.87 -17.12
C ILE A 88 8.99 -16.97 -17.95
N PRO A 89 8.29 -17.58 -18.91
CA PRO A 89 8.90 -18.56 -19.80
C PRO A 89 10.17 -18.01 -20.48
N GLU A 90 11.24 -18.81 -20.53
CA GLU A 90 12.52 -18.45 -21.14
C GLU A 90 12.37 -17.98 -22.60
N SER A 91 11.39 -18.53 -23.32
CA SER A 91 11.05 -18.14 -24.70
C SER A 91 10.65 -16.67 -24.84
N LEU A 92 10.17 -16.04 -23.77
CA LEU A 92 9.69 -14.66 -23.74
C LEU A 92 10.77 -13.67 -23.26
N ARG A 93 12.01 -14.10 -23.01
CA ARG A 93 13.10 -13.24 -22.55
C ARG A 93 13.35 -12.03 -23.45
N LYS A 94 13.07 -12.14 -24.75
CA LYS A 94 13.20 -11.04 -25.72
C LYS A 94 12.05 -10.03 -25.64
N ASP A 95 10.89 -10.45 -25.14
CA ASP A 95 9.66 -9.65 -25.11
C ASP A 95 9.40 -9.04 -23.73
N VAL A 96 9.92 -9.69 -22.68
CA VAL A 96 9.77 -9.27 -21.29
C VAL A 96 11.15 -9.06 -20.71
N ASP A 97 11.62 -7.81 -20.69
CA ASP A 97 12.84 -7.41 -19.99
C ASP A 97 12.54 -7.20 -18.50
N LEU A 98 12.96 -8.14 -17.65
CA LEU A 98 12.73 -8.08 -16.20
C LEU A 98 13.37 -6.87 -15.51
N THR A 99 14.31 -6.18 -16.15
CA THR A 99 14.88 -4.93 -15.63
C THR A 99 13.97 -3.71 -15.86
N LYS A 100 12.96 -3.87 -16.72
CA LYS A 100 12.06 -2.80 -17.16
C LYS A 100 10.66 -3.34 -17.46
N VAL A 101 9.88 -3.56 -16.41
CA VAL A 101 8.49 -4.05 -16.51
C VAL A 101 7.48 -3.09 -15.91
N TYR A 102 6.24 -3.18 -16.36
CA TYR A 102 5.09 -2.64 -15.64
C TYR A 102 4.57 -3.69 -14.66
N ILE A 103 4.27 -3.27 -13.44
CA ILE A 103 3.66 -4.12 -12.43
C ILE A 103 2.41 -3.45 -11.87
N ARG A 104 1.40 -4.26 -11.57
CA ARG A 104 0.14 -3.82 -10.96
C ARG A 104 -0.23 -4.79 -9.85
N ALA A 105 -0.58 -4.27 -8.69
CA ALA A 105 -1.11 -5.04 -7.57
C ALA A 105 -2.61 -4.75 -7.39
N THR A 106 -3.34 -5.75 -6.91
CA THR A 106 -4.74 -5.64 -6.47
C THR A 106 -4.77 -5.65 -4.95
N VAL A 107 -5.21 -4.52 -4.39
CA VAL A 107 -5.25 -4.17 -2.97
C VAL A 107 -6.66 -3.67 -2.62
N THR A 108 -7.02 -3.60 -1.34
CA THR A 108 -8.28 -2.98 -0.90
C THR A 108 -8.24 -1.47 -1.09
N TYR A 109 -9.40 -0.81 -1.06
CA TYR A 109 -9.54 0.60 -1.45
C TYR A 109 -8.70 1.59 -0.61
N ASP A 110 -8.47 1.28 0.65
CA ASP A 110 -7.78 2.12 1.64
C ASP A 110 -6.32 1.71 1.89
N GLU A 111 -5.81 0.74 1.13
CA GLU A 111 -4.41 0.32 1.17
C GLU A 111 -3.52 1.21 0.28
N MET A 112 -2.31 1.51 0.75
CA MET A 112 -1.31 2.29 0.01
C MET A 112 -0.03 1.49 -0.22
N ILE A 113 0.48 1.49 -1.45
CA ILE A 113 1.73 0.82 -1.83
C ILE A 113 2.87 1.83 -1.96
N THR A 114 4.00 1.55 -1.30
CA THR A 114 5.23 2.36 -1.35
C THR A 114 6.47 1.51 -1.66
N PRO A 115 7.33 1.87 -2.63
CA PRO A 115 7.14 2.98 -3.58
C PRO A 115 5.92 2.74 -4.48
N SER A 116 5.45 3.82 -5.12
CA SER A 116 4.37 3.73 -6.11
C SER A 116 4.74 2.76 -7.23
N LEU A 117 3.77 1.97 -7.70
CA LEU A 117 3.95 1.04 -8.82
C LEU A 117 3.81 1.72 -10.20
N LEU A 118 3.68 3.04 -10.26
CA LEU A 118 3.62 3.76 -11.53
C LEU A 118 4.96 3.68 -12.28
N GLY A 119 4.89 3.50 -13.60
CA GLY A 119 6.06 3.45 -14.46
C GLY A 119 6.74 2.08 -14.52
N TYR A 120 8.03 2.10 -14.86
CA TYR A 120 8.84 0.88 -15.02
C TYR A 120 9.55 0.51 -13.74
N HIS A 121 9.67 -0.79 -13.51
CA HIS A 121 10.32 -1.38 -12.35
C HIS A 121 11.31 -2.46 -12.77
N ASN A 122 12.40 -2.59 -12.02
CA ASN A 122 13.37 -3.66 -12.18
C ASN A 122 13.08 -4.77 -11.17
N ILE A 123 12.48 -5.87 -11.63
CA ILE A 123 12.18 -7.04 -10.80
C ILE A 123 13.20 -8.18 -10.99
N SER A 124 14.27 -7.97 -11.74
CA SER A 124 15.33 -8.98 -11.92
C SER A 124 16.20 -9.14 -10.67
N GLY A 125 16.97 -10.23 -10.60
CA GLY A 125 17.92 -10.47 -9.50
C GLY A 125 17.22 -10.59 -8.14
N ASP A 126 17.59 -9.73 -7.19
CA ASP A 126 16.97 -9.69 -5.86
C ASP A 126 15.54 -9.12 -5.84
N GLY A 127 15.12 -8.49 -6.94
CA GLY A 127 13.81 -7.86 -7.10
C GLY A 127 13.71 -6.48 -6.44
N ILE A 128 12.47 -5.99 -6.30
CA ILE A 128 12.16 -4.77 -5.54
C ILE A 128 11.49 -5.11 -4.21
N ILE A 129 11.60 -4.21 -3.24
CA ILE A 129 10.82 -4.25 -2.00
C ILE A 129 9.73 -3.19 -2.08
N ILE A 130 8.49 -3.61 -1.83
CA ILE A 130 7.34 -2.72 -1.68
C ILE A 130 6.72 -2.92 -0.30
N THR A 131 6.08 -1.88 0.20
CA THR A 131 5.35 -1.88 1.47
C THR A 131 3.89 -1.56 1.18
N VAL A 132 2.98 -2.42 1.66
CA VAL A 132 1.55 -2.15 1.70
C VAL A 132 1.21 -1.64 3.09
N LYS A 133 0.57 -0.48 3.17
CA LYS A 133 0.05 0.10 4.41
C LYS A 133 -1.47 0.03 4.39
N SER A 134 -2.09 -0.55 5.41
CA SER A 134 -3.55 -0.61 5.58
C SER A 134 -4.16 0.73 5.97
N GLY A 135 -5.49 0.82 5.95
CA GLY A 135 -6.21 2.01 6.41
C GLY A 135 -5.97 2.33 7.90
N ILE A 136 -5.81 1.32 8.76
CA ILE A 136 -5.46 1.50 10.18
C ILE A 136 -3.96 1.72 10.41
N GLY A 137 -3.14 1.66 9.36
CA GLY A 137 -1.72 1.97 9.39
C GLY A 137 -0.77 0.81 9.72
N THR A 138 -1.27 -0.44 9.80
CA THR A 138 -0.41 -1.63 9.80
C THR A 138 0.31 -1.74 8.47
N THR A 139 1.51 -2.33 8.46
CA THR A 139 2.31 -2.45 7.24
C THR A 139 2.75 -3.88 7.00
N ARG A 140 2.95 -4.20 5.72
CA ARG A 140 3.54 -5.45 5.24
C ARG A 140 4.51 -5.19 4.12
N GLN A 141 5.66 -5.83 4.18
CA GLN A 141 6.65 -5.78 3.09
C GLN A 141 6.51 -6.98 2.16
N TYR A 142 6.67 -6.73 0.87
CA TYR A 142 6.78 -7.74 -0.17
C TYR A 142 8.08 -7.58 -0.91
N ARG A 143 8.76 -8.70 -1.15
CA ARG A 143 9.79 -8.78 -2.18
C ARG A 143 9.16 -9.25 -3.49
N VAL A 144 9.25 -8.45 -4.54
CA VAL A 144 8.70 -8.73 -5.86
C VAL A 144 9.84 -9.05 -6.81
N ARG A 145 9.85 -10.27 -7.36
CA ARG A 145 10.95 -10.78 -8.18
C ARG A 145 10.42 -11.48 -9.43
N GLY A 146 11.12 -11.28 -10.54
CA GLY A 146 10.94 -12.04 -11.77
C GLY A 146 12.11 -12.98 -12.01
N VAL A 147 11.81 -14.14 -12.60
CA VAL A 147 12.78 -15.12 -13.08
C VAL A 147 12.36 -15.62 -14.45
N TYR A 148 13.34 -16.01 -15.25
CA TYR A 148 13.06 -16.80 -16.44
C TYR A 148 13.16 -18.28 -16.11
N GLU A 149 12.20 -19.08 -16.57
CA GLU A 149 12.13 -20.54 -16.35
C GLU A 149 11.86 -21.33 -17.64
#